data_AF-A0A7D6CPR5-F1
#
_entry.id   AF-A0A7D6CPR5-F1
#
_cell.length_a   1.000
_cell.length_b   1.000
_cell.length_c   1.000
_cell.angle_alpha   90.00
_cell.angle_beta   90.00
_cell.angle_gamma   90.00
#
_symmetry.space_group_name_H-M   'P 1'
#
loop_
_entity.id
_entity.type
_entity.pdbx_description
1 polymer ?
#
loop_
_entity_poly.entity_id
_entity_poly.type
_entity_poly.pdbx_seq_one_letter_code
_entity_poly.pdbx_strand_id
1 'polypeptide(L)'
;MTEDSWSTSRRTFVKYGAVSTGTLLGASGASADTGSRSADSSDGTIDHGMMLPYQFTPGSQFTVVESDLDWRPGRFDDTYQANVIAYDHAPSYRAFLLTESEATLKSDRSFELGAVRESPGAASQRFVTVGLE
;
A
#
# COMPACT_ATOMS: atom_id res chain seq x y z
N MET A 1 25.01 -7.50 -48.27
CA MET A 1 24.46 -8.77 -47.77
C MET A 1 25.54 -9.45 -46.95
N THR A 2 25.45 -9.36 -45.63
CA THR A 2 26.28 -10.11 -44.67
C THR A 2 25.49 -10.18 -43.37
N GLU A 3 25.47 -11.36 -42.77
CA GLU A 3 24.38 -11.92 -41.97
C GLU A 3 24.33 -11.46 -40.51
N ASP A 4 23.11 -11.51 -39.97
CA ASP A 4 22.78 -11.42 -38.55
C ASP A 4 23.53 -12.45 -37.70
N SER A 5 24.01 -12.03 -36.52
CA SER A 5 24.13 -12.95 -35.40
C SER A 5 23.57 -12.28 -34.15
N TRP A 6 22.36 -12.70 -33.80
CA TRP A 6 21.70 -12.29 -32.58
C TRP A 6 22.35 -12.99 -31.39
N SER A 7 22.63 -12.24 -30.32
CA SER A 7 23.14 -12.79 -29.07
C SER A 7 21.97 -13.02 -28.12
N THR A 8 21.44 -14.25 -28.08
CA THR A 8 20.51 -14.68 -27.02
C THR A 8 21.28 -14.78 -25.70
N SER A 9 21.15 -13.79 -24.82
CA SER A 9 21.61 -13.94 -23.44
C SER A 9 20.61 -14.81 -22.67
N ARG A 10 20.86 -16.12 -22.63
CA ARG A 10 20.14 -17.06 -21.75
C ARG A 10 20.64 -16.87 -20.33
N ARG A 11 19.84 -16.29 -19.44
CA ARG A 11 20.19 -16.20 -18.00
C ARG A 11 19.16 -16.94 -17.13
N THR A 12 19.70 -18.01 -16.55
CA THR A 12 19.25 -18.99 -15.55
C THR A 12 18.21 -18.53 -14.52
N PHE A 13 17.14 -19.33 -14.37
CA PHE A 13 16.24 -19.28 -13.20
C PHE A 13 16.86 -20.09 -12.06
N VAL A 14 16.99 -19.47 -10.88
CA VAL A 14 17.39 -20.15 -9.65
C VAL A 14 16.14 -20.72 -8.98
N LYS A 15 16.14 -22.05 -8.78
CA LYS A 15 15.08 -22.83 -8.12
C LYS A 15 15.55 -23.20 -6.71
N TYR A 16 14.96 -22.57 -5.69
CA TYR A 16 15.01 -22.96 -4.28
C TYR A 16 13.73 -22.41 -3.63
N GLY A 17 12.97 -23.08 -2.77
CA GLY A 17 13.03 -24.43 -2.20
C GLY A 17 11.66 -24.70 -1.54
N ALA A 18 11.26 -25.96 -1.48
CA ALA A 18 10.08 -26.42 -0.74
C ALA A 18 10.35 -26.46 0.77
N VAL A 19 9.30 -26.77 1.56
CA VAL A 19 9.22 -27.09 3.01
C VAL A 19 8.40 -26.01 3.75
N SER A 20 7.37 -26.26 4.56
CA SER A 20 6.83 -27.46 5.22
C SER A 20 5.33 -27.27 5.47
N THR A 21 4.52 -28.32 5.33
CA THR A 21 3.13 -28.34 5.79
C THR A 21 3.13 -28.72 7.28
N GLY A 22 2.84 -27.76 8.16
CA GLY A 22 2.67 -28.01 9.59
C GLY A 22 1.21 -27.87 9.99
N THR A 23 0.53 -29.00 10.20
CA THR A 23 -0.80 -29.05 10.82
C THR A 23 -0.65 -28.97 12.34
N LEU A 24 -1.31 -28.01 12.98
CA LEU A 24 -1.58 -28.03 14.41
C LEU A 24 -3.08 -27.80 14.64
N LEU A 25 -3.78 -28.91 14.93
CA LEU A 25 -5.02 -28.92 15.68
C LEU A 25 -4.67 -28.81 17.17
N GLY A 26 -5.28 -27.87 17.90
CA GLY A 26 -5.10 -27.80 19.35
C GLY A 26 -5.83 -26.60 19.97
N ALA A 27 -6.85 -26.90 20.78
CA ALA A 27 -7.82 -25.97 21.34
C ALA A 27 -7.34 -25.18 22.57
N SER A 28 -8.13 -24.14 22.90
CA SER A 28 -8.37 -23.55 24.22
C SER A 28 -7.38 -22.53 24.79
N GLY A 29 -7.80 -21.26 24.73
CA GLY A 29 -8.21 -20.51 25.92
C GLY A 29 -7.12 -19.96 26.85
N ALA A 30 -6.75 -18.69 26.65
CA ALA A 30 -6.41 -17.76 27.71
C ALA A 30 -6.61 -16.33 27.21
N SER A 31 -7.70 -15.68 27.62
CA SER A 31 -7.93 -14.26 27.44
C SER A 31 -7.01 -13.49 28.39
N ALA A 32 -5.92 -12.95 27.85
CA ALA A 32 -5.14 -11.91 28.52
C ALA A 32 -5.79 -10.57 28.18
N ASP A 33 -6.50 -10.01 29.15
CA ASP A 33 -6.95 -8.63 29.17
C ASP A 33 -5.70 -7.73 29.21
N THR A 34 -5.21 -7.33 28.04
CA THR A 34 -4.32 -6.18 27.96
C THR A 34 -5.22 -4.97 27.84
N GLY A 35 -5.52 -4.36 28.98
CA GLY A 35 -6.08 -3.02 29.05
C GLY A 35 -5.17 -2.04 28.31
N SER A 36 -5.36 -1.96 26.99
CA SER A 36 -4.88 -0.84 26.20
C SER A 36 -5.82 0.30 26.52
N ARG A 37 -5.47 1.08 27.53
CA ARG A 37 -5.82 2.50 27.52
C ARG A 37 -5.22 3.05 26.23
N SER A 38 -6.01 3.03 25.16
CA SER A 38 -5.82 3.91 24.04
C SER A 38 -5.81 5.31 24.64
N ALA A 39 -4.60 5.82 24.88
CA ALA A 39 -4.42 7.23 25.03
C ALA A 39 -5.01 7.82 23.74
N ASP A 40 -6.09 8.58 23.92
CA ASP A 40 -6.56 9.59 22.99
C ASP A 40 -5.39 10.52 22.68
N SER A 41 -4.50 10.05 21.80
CA SER A 41 -3.67 10.93 21.01
C SER A 41 -4.50 11.20 19.78
N SER A 42 -5.15 12.36 19.76
CA SER A 42 -5.56 13.01 18.52
C SER A 42 -4.30 13.43 17.74
N ASP A 43 -3.45 12.46 17.40
CA ASP A 43 -2.43 12.52 16.36
C ASP A 43 -3.22 12.30 15.08
N GLY A 44 -3.26 13.27 14.16
CA GLY A 44 -4.13 13.27 12.98
C GLY A 44 -4.01 11.97 12.20
N THR A 45 -4.84 10.99 12.53
CA THR A 45 -4.75 9.63 12.00
C THR A 45 -5.48 9.66 10.68
N ILE A 46 -4.74 9.48 9.60
CA ILE A 46 -5.33 9.44 8.26
C ILE A 46 -6.21 8.20 8.17
N ASP A 47 -7.52 8.38 8.01
CA ASP A 47 -8.46 7.27 7.90
C ASP A 47 -8.83 6.95 6.44
N HIS A 48 -8.39 7.78 5.49
CA HIS A 48 -8.62 7.59 4.07
C HIS A 48 -7.54 8.23 3.19
N GLY A 49 -7.41 7.72 1.96
CA GLY A 49 -6.56 8.29 0.93
C GLY A 49 -7.17 8.12 -0.45
N MET A 50 -6.51 8.66 -1.47
CA MET A 50 -6.93 8.50 -2.86
C MET A 50 -5.87 7.76 -3.66
N MET A 51 -6.32 6.84 -4.51
CA MET A 51 -5.47 6.05 -5.39
C MET A 51 -6.04 6.00 -6.80
N LEU A 52 -5.21 5.67 -7.78
CA LEU A 52 -5.70 5.30 -9.10
C LEU A 52 -6.42 3.94 -9.01
N PRO A 53 -7.58 3.74 -9.67
CA PRO A 53 -8.38 2.52 -9.53
C PRO A 53 -7.61 1.24 -9.83
N TYR A 54 -6.72 1.27 -10.82
CA TYR A 54 -5.90 0.11 -11.20
C TYR A 54 -4.75 -0.19 -10.24
N GLN A 55 -4.43 0.75 -9.35
CA GLN A 55 -3.43 0.55 -8.31
C GLN A 55 -4.05 -0.02 -7.04
N PHE A 56 -5.35 0.18 -6.81
CA PHE A 56 -6.04 -0.24 -5.60
C PHE A 56 -6.26 -1.76 -5.56
N THR A 57 -5.82 -2.39 -4.48
CA THR A 57 -6.08 -3.80 -4.18
C THR A 57 -6.68 -3.92 -2.78
N PRO A 58 -8.00 -4.22 -2.64
CA PRO A 58 -8.66 -4.33 -1.35
C PRO A 58 -7.99 -5.34 -0.40
N GLY A 59 -7.92 -5.02 0.89
CA GLY A 59 -7.35 -5.87 1.94
C GLY A 59 -5.84 -6.09 1.81
N SER A 60 -5.16 -5.32 0.96
CA SER A 60 -3.72 -5.43 0.80
C SER A 60 -3.00 -4.57 1.82
N GLN A 61 -2.00 -5.18 2.46
CA GLN A 61 -1.07 -4.47 3.32
C GLN A 61 -0.03 -3.73 2.49
N PHE A 62 0.34 -2.54 2.95
CA PHE A 62 1.33 -1.70 2.32
C PHE A 62 2.16 -0.92 3.34
N THR A 63 3.35 -0.54 2.90
CA THR A 63 4.26 0.36 3.62
C THR A 63 4.55 1.60 2.78
N VAL A 64 4.79 2.74 3.43
CA VAL A 64 5.22 3.96 2.72
C VAL A 64 6.72 3.90 2.48
N VAL A 65 7.11 4.00 1.21
CA VAL A 65 8.52 3.96 0.78
C VAL A 65 9.08 5.37 0.62
N GLU A 66 8.24 6.30 0.18
CA GLU A 66 8.59 7.70 -0.01
C GLU A 66 7.36 8.54 0.36
N SER A 67 7.54 9.54 1.21
CA SER A 67 6.49 10.47 1.62
C SER A 67 6.77 11.87 1.07
N ASP A 68 5.75 12.72 1.11
CA ASP A 68 5.89 14.17 0.90
C ASP A 68 6.53 14.53 -0.45
N LEU A 69 6.16 13.80 -1.50
CA LEU A 69 6.64 14.07 -2.85
C LEU A 69 6.18 15.45 -3.32
N ASP A 70 7.12 16.23 -3.85
CA ASP A 70 6.82 17.52 -4.51
C ASP A 70 5.89 17.35 -5.72
N TRP A 71 5.88 16.17 -6.33
CA TRP A 71 5.02 15.85 -7.45
C TRP A 71 3.57 15.65 -7.01
N ARG A 72 2.64 16.31 -7.70
CA ARG A 72 1.20 16.11 -7.56
C ARG A 72 0.50 16.15 -8.91
N PRO A 73 -0.61 15.41 -9.12
CA PRO A 73 -1.43 15.59 -10.31
C PRO A 73 -2.00 17.01 -10.30
N GLY A 74 -1.77 17.79 -11.35
CA GLY A 74 -2.05 19.25 -11.39
C GLY A 74 -3.52 19.69 -11.28
N ARG A 75 -4.43 18.79 -10.90
CA ARG A 75 -5.85 19.06 -10.61
C ARG A 75 -6.18 19.01 -9.10
N PHE A 76 -5.23 18.58 -8.28
CA PHE A 76 -5.36 18.64 -6.82
C PHE A 76 -4.69 19.91 -6.35
N ASP A 77 -5.38 20.65 -5.49
CA ASP A 77 -4.82 21.81 -4.80
C ASP A 77 -3.71 21.38 -3.83
N ASP A 78 -2.98 22.33 -3.28
CA ASP A 78 -1.88 22.10 -2.31
C ASP A 78 -2.33 21.45 -0.99
N THR A 79 -3.63 21.16 -0.87
CA THR A 79 -4.26 20.40 0.23
C THR A 79 -3.92 18.91 0.20
N TYR A 80 -3.41 18.38 -0.92
CA TYR A 80 -3.02 16.97 -1.03
C TYR A 80 -1.52 16.79 -1.26
N GLN A 81 -0.95 15.83 -0.56
CA GLN A 81 0.42 15.35 -0.76
C GLN A 81 0.43 13.96 -1.38
N ALA A 82 1.45 13.69 -2.21
CA ALA A 82 1.64 12.39 -2.83
C ALA A 82 2.67 11.58 -2.06
N ASN A 83 2.37 10.29 -1.88
CA ASN A 83 3.25 9.31 -1.27
C ASN A 83 3.42 8.12 -2.24
N VAL A 84 4.55 7.44 -2.16
CA VAL A 84 4.78 6.16 -2.84
C VAL A 84 4.70 5.05 -1.82
N ILE A 85 3.84 4.08 -2.09
CA ILE A 85 3.66 2.89 -1.26
C ILE A 85 4.18 1.64 -1.96
N ALA A 86 4.56 0.65 -1.16
CA ALA A 86 4.86 -0.70 -1.60
C ALA A 86 3.91 -1.69 -0.96
N TYR A 87 3.43 -2.65 -1.75
CA TYR A 87 2.61 -3.74 -1.22
C TYR A 87 3.47 -4.80 -0.54
N ASP A 88 3.08 -5.25 0.64
CA ASP A 88 3.86 -6.21 1.42
C ASP A 88 3.96 -7.58 0.73
N HIS A 89 2.89 -7.99 0.04
CA HIS A 89 2.85 -9.22 -0.75
C HIS A 89 3.60 -9.12 -2.10
N ALA A 90 3.88 -7.90 -2.56
CA ALA A 90 4.58 -7.64 -3.82
C ALA A 90 5.45 -6.37 -3.73
N PRO A 91 6.60 -6.41 -3.00
CA PRO A 91 7.40 -5.23 -2.73
C PRO A 91 8.13 -4.65 -3.95
N SER A 92 7.90 -5.14 -5.16
CA SER A 92 8.32 -4.51 -6.41
C SER A 92 7.21 -3.67 -7.04
N TYR A 93 5.95 -3.91 -6.65
CA TYR A 93 4.81 -3.14 -7.11
C TYR A 93 4.70 -1.87 -6.27
N ARG A 94 4.71 -0.71 -6.94
CA ARG A 94 4.65 0.62 -6.33
C ARG A 94 3.36 1.31 -6.77
N ALA A 95 2.74 2.04 -5.86
CA ALA A 95 1.54 2.81 -6.14
C ALA A 95 1.64 4.22 -5.56
N PHE A 96 0.85 5.15 -6.11
CA PHE A 96 0.70 6.48 -5.56
C PHE A 96 -0.49 6.51 -4.61
N LEU A 97 -0.26 7.05 -3.42
CA LEU A 97 -1.28 7.32 -2.41
C LEU A 97 -1.30 8.82 -2.14
N LEU A 98 -2.43 9.46 -2.46
CA LEU A 98 -2.64 10.87 -2.14
C LEU A 98 -3.39 10.97 -0.81
N THR A 99 -2.86 11.77 0.11
CA THR A 99 -3.48 12.08 1.40
C THR A 99 -3.56 13.58 1.59
N GLU A 100 -4.34 14.03 2.56
CA GLU A 100 -4.30 15.45 2.95
C GLU A 100 -2.90 15.84 3.45
N SER A 101 -2.45 17.05 3.15
CA SER A 101 -1.08 17.52 3.45
C SER A 101 -0.78 17.62 4.96
N GLU A 102 -1.81 17.76 5.80
CA GLU A 102 -1.66 17.78 7.26
C GLU A 102 -1.56 16.36 7.86
N ALA A 103 -1.79 15.34 7.04
CA ALA A 103 -2.01 13.98 7.47
C ALA A 103 -0.70 13.19 7.32
N THR A 104 -0.10 12.76 8.43
CA THR A 104 1.23 12.13 8.44
C THR A 104 1.13 10.60 8.36
N LEU A 105 1.58 10.01 7.24
CA LEU A 105 1.82 8.57 7.16
C LEU A 105 3.23 8.27 7.68
N LYS A 106 3.33 7.61 8.83
CA LYS A 106 4.64 7.17 9.34
C LYS A 106 5.15 5.98 8.51
N SER A 107 6.36 6.12 7.97
CA SER A 107 6.97 5.14 7.06
C SER A 107 7.37 3.82 7.73
N ASP A 108 7.32 3.74 9.06
CA ASP A 108 7.68 2.56 9.86
C ASP A 108 6.50 1.66 10.20
N ARG A 109 5.30 1.93 9.66
CA ARG A 109 4.09 1.14 9.88
C ARG A 109 3.57 0.55 8.57
N SER A 110 3.05 -0.68 8.67
CA SER A 110 2.22 -1.28 7.63
C SER A 110 0.76 -0.89 7.86
N PHE A 111 0.07 -0.57 6.79
CA PHE A 111 -1.33 -0.16 6.75
C PHE A 111 -2.11 -1.12 5.84
N GLU A 112 -3.40 -1.29 6.10
CA GLU A 112 -4.29 -2.06 5.24
C GLU A 112 -5.14 -1.13 4.37
N LEU A 113 -5.26 -1.47 3.09
CA LEU A 113 -6.22 -0.82 2.19
C LEU A 113 -7.63 -1.35 2.44
N GLY A 114 -8.45 -0.53 3.09
CA GLY A 114 -9.85 -0.80 3.33
C GLY A 114 -10.73 -0.69 2.07
N ALA A 115 -12.04 -0.76 2.25
CA ALA A 115 -13.01 -0.64 1.16
C ALA A 115 -12.99 0.75 0.49
N VAL A 116 -13.49 0.83 -0.74
CA VAL A 116 -13.75 2.12 -1.41
C VAL A 116 -14.86 2.84 -0.66
N ARG A 117 -14.56 4.02 -0.11
CA ARG A 117 -15.49 4.77 0.73
C ARG A 117 -16.49 5.59 -0.09
N GLU A 118 -16.04 6.28 -1.13
CA GLU A 118 -16.89 6.99 -2.08
C GLU A 118 -16.24 7.07 -3.47
N SER A 119 -17.06 7.05 -4.52
CA SER A 119 -16.62 7.44 -5.86
C SER A 119 -16.53 8.96 -5.90
N PRO A 120 -15.44 9.54 -6.37
CA PRO A 120 -15.28 10.98 -6.35
C PRO A 120 -16.38 11.70 -7.13
N GLY A 121 -16.73 12.91 -6.66
CA GLY A 121 -17.51 13.88 -7.43
C GLY A 121 -16.90 14.11 -8.82
N ALA A 122 -17.67 14.66 -9.75
CA ALA A 122 -17.36 14.71 -11.19
C ALA A 122 -15.92 15.15 -11.58
N ALA A 123 -15.22 15.90 -10.73
CA ALA A 123 -13.82 16.30 -10.90
C ALA A 123 -12.81 15.14 -10.74
N SER A 124 -13.17 14.05 -10.05
CA SER A 124 -12.22 13.05 -9.59
C SER A 124 -12.37 11.63 -10.13
N GLN A 125 -13.19 11.40 -11.16
CA GLN A 125 -13.45 10.10 -11.85
C GLN A 125 -12.25 9.18 -12.16
N ARG A 126 -11.01 9.67 -12.09
CA ARG A 126 -9.78 8.90 -12.31
C ARG A 126 -9.17 8.30 -11.03
N PHE A 127 -9.73 8.61 -9.86
CA PHE A 127 -9.22 8.16 -8.55
C PHE A 127 -10.35 7.51 -7.78
N VAL A 128 -10.01 6.73 -6.76
CA VAL A 128 -10.93 6.15 -5.79
C VAL A 128 -10.49 6.56 -4.40
N THR A 129 -11.46 6.90 -3.54
CA THR A 129 -11.20 7.12 -2.12
C THR A 129 -11.23 5.79 -1.40
N VAL A 130 -10.14 5.44 -0.74
CA VAL A 130 -9.91 4.15 -0.06
C VAL A 130 -9.71 4.39 1.43
N GLY A 131 -10.22 3.50 2.27
CA GLY A 131 -9.92 3.52 3.70
C GLY A 131 -8.47 3.12 3.98
N LEU A 132 -7.87 3.70 5.02
CA LEU A 132 -6.55 3.33 5.54
C LEU A 132 -6.74 2.84 6.97
N GLU A 133 -6.39 1.58 7.23
CA GLU A 133 -6.60 0.89 8.52
C GLU A 133 -5.29 0.37 9.14
#